data_AF-A0A6N7F9U0-F1
#
_entry.id   AF-A0A6N7F9U0-F1
#
_cell.length_a   1.000
_cell.length_b   1.000
_cell.length_c   1.000
_cell.angle_alpha   90.00
_cell.angle_beta   90.00
_cell.angle_gamma   90.00
#
_symmetry.space_group_name_H-M   'P 1'
#
loop_
_entity.id
_entity.type
_entity.pdbx_description
1 polymer ?
#
loop_
_entity_poly.entity_id
_entity_poly.type
_entity_poly.pdbx_seq_one_letter_code
_entity_poly.pdbx_strand_id
1 'polypeptide(L)'
;VPGIRICAFGHVGDGNVHYNLSRPSGWQDAPFYAMREEANRIVHDIAVSLRGSISAEHGIGILKRDELVHYKDPVALELMRAIKAAIDPAGLMNPGKVL
;
A
#
# COMPACT_ATOMS: atom_id res chain seq x y z
N VAL A 1 16.50 10.48 0.59
CA VAL A 1 17.58 9.93 1.45
C VAL A 1 18.84 9.74 0.61
N PRO A 2 19.91 10.52 0.83
CA PRO A 2 21.18 10.31 0.13
C PRO A 2 21.70 8.88 0.31
N GLY A 3 22.15 8.26 -0.77
CA GLY A 3 22.70 6.90 -0.75
C GLY A 3 21.67 5.76 -0.60
N ILE A 4 20.37 6.05 -0.64
CA ILE A 4 19.34 5.01 -0.69
C ILE A 4 19.50 4.20 -1.98
N ARG A 5 19.30 2.89 -1.90
CA ARG A 5 19.49 1.97 -3.03
C ARG A 5 18.15 1.44 -3.47
N ILE A 6 17.72 1.83 -4.68
CA ILE A 6 16.47 1.39 -5.27
C ILE A 6 16.69 0.00 -5.90
N CYS A 7 15.83 -0.95 -5.53
CA CYS A 7 15.75 -2.27 -6.15
C CYS A 7 14.36 -2.38 -6.82
N ALA A 8 14.31 -2.04 -8.10
CA ALA A 8 13.09 -2.05 -8.90
C ALA A 8 13.15 -3.18 -9.93
N PHE A 9 12.20 -4.09 -9.86
CA PHE A 9 12.01 -5.20 -10.79
C PHE A 9 10.52 -5.52 -10.89
N GLY A 10 10.10 -6.28 -11.90
CA GLY A 10 8.71 -6.69 -11.98
C GLY A 10 8.31 -7.27 -13.33
N HIS A 11 7.00 -7.33 -13.52
CA HIS A 11 6.35 -8.01 -14.61
C HIS A 11 5.93 -6.97 -15.65
N VAL A 12 6.82 -6.68 -16.60
CA VAL A 12 6.55 -5.65 -17.62
C VAL A 12 5.30 -5.96 -18.46
N GLY A 13 4.96 -7.24 -18.61
CA GLY A 13 3.81 -7.68 -19.42
C GLY A 13 2.44 -7.30 -18.85
N ASP A 14 2.34 -7.11 -17.53
CA ASP A 14 1.09 -6.69 -16.87
C ASP A 14 1.19 -5.31 -16.20
N GLY A 15 2.37 -4.68 -16.23
CA GLY A 15 2.61 -3.36 -15.66
C GLY A 15 2.87 -3.35 -14.15
N ASN A 16 3.08 -4.50 -13.51
CA ASN A 16 3.40 -4.60 -12.09
C ASN A 16 4.91 -4.38 -11.81
N VAL A 17 5.23 -3.47 -10.88
CA VAL A 17 6.61 -3.17 -10.45
C VAL A 17 6.73 -3.33 -8.93
N HIS A 18 7.66 -4.20 -8.52
CA HIS A 18 8.12 -4.28 -7.14
C HIS A 18 9.19 -3.21 -6.92
N TYR A 19 8.77 -2.08 -6.35
CA TYR A 19 9.64 -0.94 -6.10
C TYR A 19 10.14 -0.96 -4.65
N ASN A 20 11.30 -1.60 -4.41
CA ASN A 20 11.84 -1.77 -3.07
C ASN A 20 12.98 -0.79 -2.77
N LEU A 21 13.04 -0.34 -1.51
CA LEU A 21 14.08 0.53 -1.03
C LEU A 21 14.99 -0.22 -0.06
N SER A 22 16.27 -0.29 -0.40
CA SER A 22 17.31 -0.81 0.47
C SER A 22 18.04 0.35 1.15
N ARG A 23 18.29 0.20 2.47
CA ARG A 23 19.00 1.21 3.24
C ARG A 23 20.38 1.54 2.64
N PRO A 24 20.86 2.79 2.81
CA PRO A 24 22.24 3.12 2.49
C PRO A 24 23.22 2.22 3.26
N SER A 25 24.41 2.02 2.69
CA SER A 25 25.46 1.24 3.37
C SER A 25 25.82 1.90 4.71
N GLY A 26 26.05 1.09 5.74
CA GLY A 26 26.40 1.56 7.09
C GLY A 26 25.24 2.10 7.94
N TRP A 27 24.02 2.25 7.40
CA TRP A 27 22.86 2.68 8.19
C TRP A 27 22.34 1.58 9.11
N GLN A 28 21.76 1.95 10.25
CA GLN A 28 20.98 1.04 11.07
C GLN A 28 19.56 0.85 10.51
N ASP A 29 18.94 -0.29 10.83
CA ASP A 29 17.61 -0.64 10.33
C ASP A 29 16.50 0.24 10.92
N ALA A 30 16.51 0.46 12.25
CA ALA A 30 15.45 1.21 12.93
C ALA A 30 15.19 2.63 12.37
N PRO A 31 16.20 3.51 12.18
CA PRO A 31 15.97 4.83 11.61
C PRO A 31 15.53 4.75 10.14
N PHE A 32 15.94 3.73 9.40
CA PHE A 32 15.48 3.53 8.02
C PHE A 32 14.00 3.12 7.96
N TYR A 33 13.58 2.18 8.81
CA TYR A 33 12.18 1.74 8.87
C TYR A 33 11.24 2.81 9.41
N ALA A 34 11.71 3.73 10.27
CA ALA A 34 10.93 4.87 10.72
C ALA A 34 10.49 5.79 9.56
N MET A 35 11.20 5.76 8.43
CA MET A 35 10.87 6.54 7.23
C MET A 35 9.89 5.83 6.28
N ARG A 36 9.42 4.62 6.63
CA ARG A 36 8.62 3.79 5.74
C ARG A 36 7.33 4.46 5.28
N GLU A 37 6.61 5.13 6.17
CA GLU A 37 5.33 5.76 5.83
C GLU A 37 5.52 6.93 4.85
N GLU A 38 6.53 7.77 5.09
CA GLU A 38 6.89 8.87 4.19
C GLU A 38 7.31 8.35 2.81
N ALA A 39 8.15 7.32 2.78
CA ALA A 39 8.58 6.69 1.53
C ALA A 39 7.40 6.05 0.77
N ASN A 40 6.49 5.36 1.47
CA ASN A 40 5.27 4.81 0.90
C ASN A 40 4.41 5.90 0.29
N ARG A 41 4.16 7.00 1.02
CA ARG A 41 3.36 8.14 0.53
C ARG A 41 3.90 8.67 -0.80
N ILE A 42 5.21 8.91 -0.88
CA ILE A 42 5.86 9.39 -2.12
C ILE A 42 5.61 8.41 -3.29
N VAL A 43 5.84 7.12 -3.07
CA VAL A 43 5.70 6.09 -4.12
C VAL A 43 4.24 5.92 -4.54
N HIS A 44 3.31 5.90 -3.57
CA HIS A 44 1.88 5.75 -3.82
C HIS A 44 1.29 6.96 -4.53
N ASP A 45 1.70 8.19 -4.17
CA ASP A 45 1.27 9.41 -4.87
C ASP A 45 1.70 9.39 -6.34
N ILE A 46 2.94 8.95 -6.61
CA ILE A 46 3.42 8.75 -7.99
C ILE A 46 2.58 7.69 -8.71
N ALA A 47 2.37 6.51 -8.10
CA ALA A 47 1.57 5.46 -8.70
C ALA A 47 0.15 5.94 -9.06
N VAL A 48 -0.51 6.68 -8.16
CA VAL A 48 -1.87 7.20 -8.39
C VAL A 48 -1.89 8.34 -9.42
N SER A 49 -0.89 9.22 -9.44
CA SER A 49 -0.76 10.26 -10.48
C SER A 49 -0.63 9.67 -11.89
N LEU A 50 -0.08 8.45 -11.99
CA LEU A 50 0.01 7.67 -13.22
C LEU A 50 -1.22 6.80 -13.49
N ARG A 51 -2.30 6.97 -12.70
CA ARG A 51 -3.53 6.16 -12.73
C ARG A 51 -3.30 4.67 -12.45
N GLY A 52 -2.29 4.35 -11.65
CA GLY A 52 -1.95 3.01 -11.18
C GLY A 52 -2.65 2.61 -9.88
N SER A 53 -2.17 1.52 -9.26
CA SER A 53 -2.67 0.99 -7.98
C SER A 53 -1.57 0.98 -6.93
N ILE A 54 -1.91 1.32 -5.67
CA ILE A 54 -0.99 1.17 -4.52
C ILE A 54 -0.76 -0.30 -4.12
N SER A 55 -1.57 -1.22 -4.66
CA SER A 55 -1.40 -2.66 -4.47
C SER A 55 -1.86 -3.40 -5.70
N ALA A 56 -0.90 -3.88 -6.50
CA ALA A 56 -1.18 -4.64 -7.71
C ALA A 56 -1.66 -6.07 -7.40
N GLU A 57 -0.97 -6.77 -6.49
CA GLU A 57 -1.15 -8.21 -6.26
C GLU A 57 -1.29 -8.63 -4.78
N HIS A 58 -0.62 -7.95 -3.85
CA HIS A 58 -0.54 -8.39 -2.44
C HIS A 58 -1.77 -8.01 -1.60
N GLY A 59 -2.76 -7.34 -2.21
CA GLY A 59 -3.97 -6.89 -1.52
C GLY A 59 -3.72 -5.78 -0.50
N ILE A 60 -4.71 -5.56 0.38
CA ILE A 60 -4.70 -4.47 1.36
C ILE A 60 -4.30 -4.96 2.76
N GLY A 61 -4.95 -6.03 3.24
CA GLY A 61 -4.71 -6.59 4.56
C GLY A 61 -4.86 -5.55 5.68
N ILE A 62 -4.04 -5.64 6.72
CA ILE A 62 -3.94 -4.59 7.75
C ILE A 62 -3.01 -3.47 7.27
N LEU A 63 -1.90 -3.85 6.64
CA LEU A 63 -0.79 -2.95 6.34
C LEU A 63 -1.19 -1.73 5.51
N LYS A 64 -2.08 -1.90 4.53
CA LYS A 64 -2.50 -0.82 3.63
C LYS A 64 -3.94 -0.37 3.89
N ARG A 65 -4.57 -0.81 4.97
CA ARG A 65 -5.98 -0.48 5.25
C ARG A 65 -6.18 1.03 5.34
N ASP A 66 -5.33 1.70 6.11
CA ASP A 66 -5.46 3.14 6.33
C ASP A 66 -5.02 3.93 5.08
N GLU A 67 -4.08 3.38 4.31
CA GLU A 67 -3.70 3.94 3.00
C GLU A 67 -4.82 3.82 1.95
N LEU A 68 -5.58 2.73 1.96
CA LEU A 68 -6.70 2.52 1.04
C LEU A 68 -7.71 3.66 1.13
N VAL A 69 -8.00 4.14 2.35
CA VAL A 69 -8.94 5.25 2.57
C VAL A 69 -8.48 6.55 1.89
N HIS A 70 -7.17 6.74 1.77
CA HIS A 70 -6.61 7.93 1.14
C HIS A 70 -6.68 7.89 -0.39
N TYR A 71 -6.52 6.71 -1.00
CA TYR A 71 -6.34 6.57 -2.45
C TYR A 71 -7.53 6.00 -3.20
N LYS A 72 -8.48 5.34 -2.51
CA LYS A 72 -9.63 4.72 -3.16
C LYS A 72 -10.78 5.72 -3.28
N ASP A 73 -11.53 5.58 -4.36
CA ASP A 73 -12.76 6.33 -4.56
C ASP A 73 -13.71 6.20 -3.32
N PRO A 74 -14.21 7.32 -2.77
CA PRO A 74 -15.07 7.30 -1.59
C PRO A 74 -16.36 6.49 -1.77
N VAL A 75 -16.96 6.51 -2.96
CA VAL A 75 -18.19 5.75 -3.26
C VAL A 75 -17.89 4.26 -3.28
N ALA A 76 -16.77 3.86 -3.87
CA ALA A 76 -16.31 2.47 -3.83
C ALA A 76 -16.05 2.00 -2.39
N LEU A 77 -15.46 2.84 -1.54
CA LEU A 77 -15.24 2.52 -0.13
C LEU A 77 -16.55 2.33 0.63
N GLU A 78 -17.54 3.20 0.40
CA GLU A 78 -18.87 3.07 1.00
C GLU A 78 -19.55 1.77 0.56
N LEU A 79 -19.51 1.45 -0.73
CA LEU A 79 -20.04 0.20 -1.26
C LEU A 79 -19.37 -1.03 -0.64
N MET A 80 -18.04 -1.02 -0.51
CA MET A 80 -17.30 -2.11 0.13
C MET A 80 -17.75 -2.31 1.58
N ARG A 81 -17.95 -1.23 2.35
CA ARG A 81 -18.47 -1.30 3.73
C ARG A 81 -19.90 -1.82 3.79
N ALA A 82 -20.77 -1.38 2.86
CA ALA A 82 -22.14 -1.87 2.77
C ALA A 82 -22.19 -3.39 2.49
N ILE A 83 -21.36 -3.87 1.55
CA ILE A 83 -21.22 -5.31 1.26
C ILE A 83 -20.73 -6.06 2.50
N LYS A 84 -19.70 -5.54 3.19
CA LYS A 84 -19.17 -6.16 4.40
C LYS A 84 -20.23 -6.29 5.49
N ALA A 85 -21.02 -5.24 5.73
CA ALA A 85 -22.09 -5.24 6.73
C ALA A 85 -23.24 -6.19 6.38
N ALA A 86 -23.57 -6.32 5.09
CA ALA A 86 -24.61 -7.24 4.63
C ALA A 86 -24.20 -8.72 4.79
N ILE A 87 -22.92 -9.04 4.54
CA ILE A 87 -22.40 -10.41 4.61
C ILE A 87 -22.02 -10.81 6.04
N ASP A 88 -21.39 -9.90 6.79
CA ASP A 88 -20.84 -10.15 8.13
C ASP A 88 -21.28 -9.06 9.11
N PRO A 89 -22.58 -9.02 9.47
CA PRO A 89 -23.12 -7.98 10.36
C PRO A 89 -22.54 -8.05 11.78
N ALA A 90 -22.06 -9.21 12.21
CA ALA A 90 -21.40 -9.40 13.51
C ALA A 90 -19.90 -9.06 13.49
N GLY A 91 -19.32 -8.77 12.32
CA GLY A 91 -17.90 -8.39 12.19
C GLY A 91 -16.90 -9.51 12.53
N LEU A 92 -17.29 -10.77 12.41
CA LEU A 92 -16.47 -11.92 12.81
C LEU A 92 -15.49 -12.38 11.73
N MET A 93 -15.77 -12.09 10.47
CA MET A 93 -14.94 -12.49 9.34
C MET A 93 -13.75 -11.54 9.18
N ASN A 94 -12.67 -11.85 9.91
CA ASN A 94 -11.35 -11.23 9.78
C ASN A 94 -11.33 -9.72 10.08
N PRO A 95 -11.70 -9.30 11.30
CA PRO A 95 -11.87 -7.90 11.66
C PRO A 95 -10.59 -7.07 11.48
N GLY A 96 -10.80 -5.81 11.11
CA GLY A 96 -9.75 -4.79 10.98
C GLY A 96 -8.81 -4.96 9.78
N LYS A 97 -9.15 -5.81 8.80
CA LYS A 97 -8.40 -5.98 7.56
C LYS A 97 -9.23 -5.49 6.37
N VAL A 98 -8.56 -4.91 5.38
CA VAL A 98 -9.14 -4.31 4.16
C VAL A 98 -9.94 -3.03 4.43
N LEU A 99 -10.95 -3.08 5.29
CA LEU A 99 -11.85 -1.99 5.65
C LEU A 99 -11.74 -1.60 7.13
#